data_AF-A0AAD8A7X5-F1
#
_entry.id   AF-A0AAD8A7X5-F1
#
_cell.length_a   1.000
_cell.length_b   1.000
_cell.length_c   1.000
_cell.angle_alpha   90.00
_cell.angle_beta   90.00
_cell.angle_gamma   90.00
#
_symmetry.space_group_name_H-M   'P 1'
#
loop_
_entity.id
_entity.type
_entity.pdbx_description
1 polymer ?
#
loop_
_entity_poly.entity_id
_entity_poly.type
_entity_poly.pdbx_seq_one_letter_code
_entity_poly.pdbx_strand_id
1 'polypeptide(L)'
;MNEIPDYKSLFVRLSSGTSRQCKICGKVVNNMKNHYLYHNPGRFECPVCFRMFSRPDHLKQHVKWKHAHIPLMDFTGNPSQPYIQTPHGLV
;
A
#
# COMPACT_ATOMS: atom_id res chain seq x y z
N MET A 1 2.68 -7.97 10.82
CA MET A 1 1.25 -7.60 10.88
C MET A 1 1.05 -6.41 9.95
N ASN A 2 0.48 -6.63 8.76
CA ASN A 2 0.16 -5.53 7.83
C ASN A 2 -1.30 -5.17 8.02
N GLU A 3 -1.58 -4.34 9.03
CA GLU A 3 -2.92 -3.83 9.27
C GLU A 3 -3.26 -2.83 8.16
N ILE A 4 -3.99 -3.31 7.14
CA ILE A 4 -4.63 -2.43 6.17
C ILE A 4 -5.53 -1.49 6.99
N PRO A 5 -5.36 -0.16 6.93
CA PRO A 5 -6.15 0.79 7.71
C PRO A 5 -7.61 0.42 7.56
N ASP A 6 -8.29 0.21 8.70
CA ASP A 6 -9.56 -0.50 8.80
C ASP A 6 -10.57 0.06 7.78
N TYR A 7 -10.71 -0.62 6.63
CA TYR A 7 -11.60 -0.16 5.57
C TYR A 7 -13.05 -0.11 6.06
N LYS A 8 -13.39 -0.76 7.19
CA LYS A 8 -14.71 -0.71 7.79
C LYS A 8 -15.05 0.69 8.33
N SER A 9 -14.06 1.46 8.78
CA SER A 9 -14.21 2.85 9.26
C SER A 9 -14.80 3.81 8.20
N LEU A 10 -14.62 3.48 6.92
CA LEU A 10 -15.11 4.23 5.77
C LEU A 10 -16.60 4.00 5.50
N PHE A 11 -17.30 3.22 6.33
CA PHE A 11 -18.71 2.94 6.14
C PHE A 11 -19.52 3.12 7.43
N VAL A 12 -20.78 3.52 7.27
CA VAL A 12 -21.75 3.72 8.35
C VAL A 12 -22.77 2.58 8.34
N ARG A 13 -23.15 2.09 9.52
CA ARG A 13 -24.19 1.07 9.67
C ARG A 13 -25.57 1.69 9.49
N LEU A 14 -26.39 1.11 8.62
CA LEU A 14 -27.79 1.47 8.45
C LEU A 14 -28.70 0.55 9.28
N SER A 15 -29.92 1.02 9.57
CA SER A 15 -30.92 0.30 10.38
C SER A 15 -31.35 -1.04 9.76
N SER A 16 -31.22 -1.20 8.44
CA SER A 16 -31.34 -2.47 7.72
C SER A 16 -30.08 -3.30 7.96
N GLY A 17 -30.13 -4.20 8.96
CA GLY A 17 -29.01 -4.78 9.71
C GLY A 17 -27.81 -5.40 8.96
N THR A 18 -27.81 -5.48 7.64
CA THR A 18 -26.69 -5.96 6.79
C THR A 18 -26.13 -4.91 5.83
N SER A 19 -26.82 -3.80 5.62
CA SER A 19 -26.42 -2.77 4.67
C SER A 19 -25.57 -1.68 5.33
N ARG A 20 -24.52 -1.22 4.63
CA ARG A 20 -23.65 -0.14 5.09
C ARG A 20 -23.43 0.92 4.02
N GLN A 21 -23.45 2.18 4.43
CA GLN A 21 -23.25 3.31 3.54
C GLN A 21 -21.77 3.68 3.46
N CYS A 22 -21.21 3.72 2.26
CA CYS A 22 -19.86 4.22 2.04
C CYS A 22 -19.81 5.73 2.26
N LYS A 23 -18.88 6.22 3.09
CA LYS A 23 -18.64 7.65 3.31
C LYS A 23 -17.95 8.33 2.12
N ILE A 24 -17.30 7.56 1.23
CA ILE A 24 -16.56 8.08 0.08
C ILE A 24 -17.50 8.43 -1.07
N CYS A 25 -18.46 7.56 -1.40
CA CYS A 25 -19.37 7.77 -2.53
C CYS A 25 -20.85 7.77 -2.17
N GLY A 26 -21.21 7.61 -0.89
CA GLY A 26 -22.60 7.59 -0.43
C GLY A 26 -23.38 6.31 -0.77
N LYS A 27 -22.80 5.34 -1.48
CA LYS A 27 -23.51 4.11 -1.87
C LYS A 27 -23.77 3.19 -0.68
N VAL A 28 -24.98 2.65 -0.63
CA VAL A 28 -25.35 1.58 0.29
C VAL A 28 -24.93 0.24 -0.30
N VAL A 29 -24.07 -0.48 0.41
CA VAL A 29 -23.53 -1.77 -0.01
C VAL A 29 -23.59 -2.78 1.12
N ASN A 30 -23.80 -4.05 0.77
CA ASN A 30 -23.76 -5.15 1.72
C ASN A 30 -22.30 -5.65 1.92
N ASN A 31 -21.53 -5.67 0.82
CA ASN A 31 -20.13 -6.11 0.80
C ASN A 31 -19.14 -4.94 0.78
N MET A 32 -18.77 -4.45 1.96
CA MET A 32 -17.77 -3.37 2.12
C MET A 32 -16.42 -3.70 1.51
N LYS A 33 -15.94 -4.94 1.65
CA LYS A 33 -14.60 -5.33 1.22
C LYS A 33 -14.46 -5.19 -0.30
N ASN A 34 -15.44 -5.70 -1.04
CA ASN A 34 -15.45 -5.58 -2.50
C ASN A 34 -15.64 -4.12 -2.94
N HIS A 35 -16.49 -3.38 -2.23
CA HIS A 35 -16.69 -1.96 -2.50
C HIS A 35 -15.44 -1.11 -2.22
N TYR A 36 -14.70 -1.41 -1.16
CA TYR A 36 -13.44 -0.74 -0.85
C TYR A 36 -12.41 -0.93 -1.96
N LEU A 37 -12.36 -2.09 -2.61
CA LEU A 37 -11.45 -2.35 -3.74
C LEU A 37 -11.77 -1.49 -4.97
N TYR A 38 -13.03 -1.06 -5.15
CA TYR A 38 -13.39 -0.08 -6.18
C TYR A 38 -12.81 1.31 -5.90
N HIS A 39 -12.75 1.71 -4.64
CA HIS A 39 -12.16 3.00 -4.24
C HIS A 39 -10.64 2.95 -4.18
N ASN A 40 -10.09 1.79 -3.83
CA ASN A 40 -8.66 1.60 -3.68
C ASN A 40 -8.15 0.52 -4.64
N PRO A 41 -8.14 0.76 -5.97
CA PRO A 41 -7.69 -0.19 -6.99
C PRO A 41 -6.14 -0.34 -7.03
N GLY A 42 -5.46 -0.19 -5.89
CA GLY A 42 -4.02 -0.37 -5.78
C GLY A 42 -3.56 -0.60 -4.35
N ARG A 43 -3.00 -1.78 -4.10
CA ARG A 43 -2.52 -2.22 -2.78
C ARG A 43 -1.03 -1.97 -2.57
N PHE A 44 -0.35 -1.40 -3.55
CA PHE A 44 1.10 -1.32 -3.58
C PHE A 44 1.52 0.13 -3.38
N GLU A 45 1.68 0.51 -2.13
CA GLU A 45 2.19 1.83 -1.74
C GLU A 45 3.73 1.82 -1.75
N CYS A 46 4.32 2.91 -2.25
CA CYS A 46 5.75 3.13 -2.11
C CYS A 46 6.07 3.59 -0.68
N PRO A 47 6.90 2.88 0.09
CA PRO A 47 7.25 3.29 1.46
C PRO A 47 8.19 4.52 1.51
N VAL A 48 8.67 5.02 0.36
CA VAL A 48 9.57 6.18 0.30
C VAL A 48 8.80 7.47 0.02
N CYS A 49 7.82 7.43 -0.89
CA CYS A 49 7.04 8.61 -1.30
C CYS A 49 5.52 8.45 -1.17
N PHE A 50 5.05 7.33 -0.60
CA PHE A 50 3.65 7.01 -0.35
C PHE A 50 2.75 7.03 -1.59
N ARG A 51 3.35 6.90 -2.77
CA ARG A 51 2.62 6.83 -4.03
C ARG A 51 1.98 5.45 -4.17
N MET A 52 0.70 5.43 -4.50
CA MET A 52 -0.08 4.21 -4.67
C MET A 52 -0.02 3.70 -6.11
N PHE A 53 0.18 2.40 -6.25
CA PHE A 53 0.20 1.71 -7.53
C PHE A 53 -0.84 0.58 -7.55
N SER A 54 -1.47 0.40 -8.70
CA SER A 54 -2.42 -0.70 -8.95
C SER A 54 -1.74 -2.07 -9.06
N ARG A 55 -0.44 -2.08 -9.40
CA ARG A 55 0.34 -3.28 -9.69
C ARG A 55 1.68 -3.29 -8.92
N PRO A 56 2.13 -4.47 -8.47
CA PRO A 56 3.40 -4.61 -7.75
C PRO A 56 4.61 -4.35 -8.65
N ASP A 57 4.53 -4.74 -9.92
CA ASP A 57 5.60 -4.54 -10.91
C ASP A 57 5.86 -3.05 -11.19
N HIS A 58 4.80 -2.24 -11.31
CA HIS A 58 4.90 -0.79 -11.45
C HIS A 58 5.50 -0.13 -10.19
N LEU A 59 5.13 -0.60 -8.99
CA LEU A 59 5.76 -0.12 -7.76
C LEU A 59 7.26 -0.44 -7.75
N LYS A 60 7.64 -1.67 -8.12
CA LYS A 60 9.05 -2.11 -8.17
C LYS A 60 9.86 -1.26 -9.15
N GLN A 61 9.32 -1.00 -10.33
CA GLN A 61 9.92 -0.12 -11.32
C GLN A 61 10.04 1.31 -10.76
N HIS A 62 8.95 1.85 -10.20
CA HIS A 62 8.95 3.17 -9.60
C HIS A 62 10.07 3.35 -8.56
N VAL A 63 10.21 2.42 -7.61
CA VAL A 63 11.29 2.46 -6.62
C VAL A 63 12.65 2.37 -7.28
N LYS A 64 12.83 1.48 -8.27
CA LYS A 64 14.10 1.34 -8.98
C LYS A 64 14.56 2.62 -9.68
N TRP A 65 13.66 3.37 -10.32
CA TRP A 65 14.04 4.56 -11.09
C TRP A 65 13.96 5.87 -10.28
N LYS A 66 13.01 5.99 -9.35
CA LYS A 66 12.79 7.21 -8.56
C LYS A 66 13.49 7.18 -7.21
N HIS A 67 13.81 5.98 -6.71
CA HIS A 67 14.46 5.75 -5.41
C HIS A 67 15.68 4.82 -5.58
N ALA A 68 16.41 4.98 -6.69
CA ALA A 68 17.55 4.13 -7.09
C ALA A 68 18.68 4.05 -6.03
N HIS A 69 18.82 5.08 -5.20
CA HIS A 69 19.81 5.12 -4.12
C HIS A 69 19.40 4.31 -2.87
N ILE A 70 18.20 3.74 -2.84
CA ILE A 70 17.72 2.92 -1.74
C ILE A 70 17.89 1.45 -2.15
N PRO A 71 18.91 0.75 -1.62
CA PRO A 71 19.18 -0.62 -2.00
C PRO A 71 18.09 -1.52 -1.39
N LEU A 72 17.28 -2.12 -2.26
CA LEU A 72 16.55 -3.36 -2.02
C LEU A 72 15.78 -3.45 -0.68
N MET A 73 14.61 -2.82 -0.63
CA MET A 73 13.57 -3.29 0.28
C MET A 73 12.83 -4.46 -0.38
N ASP A 74 13.06 -5.68 0.11
CA ASP A 74 12.19 -6.81 -0.19
C ASP A 74 10.80 -6.56 0.44
N PHE A 75 9.74 -6.96 -0.26
CA PHE A 75 8.33 -6.67 0.06
C PHE A 75 7.83 -7.26 1.40
N THR A 76 8.71 -7.83 2.22
CA THR A 76 8.42 -8.40 3.55
C THR A 76 8.64 -7.43 4.71
N GLY A 77 9.09 -6.19 4.45
CA GLY A 77 9.32 -5.20 5.51
C GLY A 77 10.46 -5.58 6.46
N ASN A 78 11.37 -6.44 6.03
CA ASN A 78 12.57 -6.78 6.80
C ASN A 78 13.79 -6.04 6.20
N PRO A 79 14.52 -5.23 6.99
CA PRO A 79 15.79 -4.67 6.56
C PRO A 79 16.85 -5.79 6.56
N SER A 80 16.97 -6.49 5.44
CA SER A 80 18.11 -7.40 5.20
C SER A 80 19.37 -6.57 5.00
N GLN A 81 19.98 -6.20 6.13
CA GLN A 81 21.36 -5.77 6.39
C GLN A 81 22.08 -4.83 5.39
N PRO A 82 22.69 -3.74 5.87
CA PRO A 82 23.49 -2.85 5.04
C PRO A 82 24.65 -3.64 4.42
N TYR A 83 24.77 -3.58 3.09
CA TYR A 83 26.04 -3.92 2.48
C TYR A 83 27.05 -2.91 3.02
N ILE A 84 27.97 -3.42 3.84
CA ILE A 84 29.18 -2.76 4.29
C ILE A 84 29.82 -2.05 3.11
N GLN A 85 29.85 -0.73 3.19
CA GLN A 85 30.56 0.14 2.28
C GLN A 85 32.05 -0.09 2.54
N THR A 86 32.75 -0.84 1.69
CA THR A 86 34.21 -0.81 1.66
C THR A 86 34.62 0.45 0.89
N PRO A 87 35.20 1.47 1.55
CA PRO A 87 35.68 2.64 0.84
C PRO A 87 36.92 2.25 0.02
N HIS A 88 36.86 2.65 -1.26
CA HIS A 88 37.93 3.19 -2.10
C HIS A 88 39.32 2.56 -2.05
N GLY A 89 39.82 2.23 -3.24
CA GLY A 89 41.20 1.84 -3.46
C GLY A 89 42.19 2.80 -2.80
N LEU A 90 43.19 2.19 -2.18
CA LEU A 90 44.41 2.84 -1.74
C LEU A 90 45.56 2.06 -2.38
N VAL A 91 46.25 2.76 -3.28
CA VAL A 91 47.65 2.63 -3.77
C VAL A 91 48.25 1.24 -4.01
#